data_AF-A0AA45L703-F1
#
_entry.id   AF-A0AA45L703-F1
#
_cell.length_a   1.000
_cell.length_b   1.000
_cell.length_c   1.000
_cell.angle_alpha   90.00
_cell.angle_beta   90.00
_cell.angle_gamma   90.00
#
_symmetry.space_group_name_H-M   'P 1'
#
loop_
_entity.id
_entity.type
_entity.pdbx_description
1 polymer ?
#
loop_
_entity_poly.entity_id
_entity_poly.type
_entity_poly.pdbx_seq_one_letter_code
_entity_poly.pdbx_strand_id
1 'polypeptide(L)' 'MDVLSHSSEAGITRVLTGLAAEFGDRLPESVVTGTVLQARRDLQGQIAPESLEELLHRLAHYRLRELPDARATTPA' A
#
# COMPACT_ATOMS: atom_id res chain seq x y z
N MET A 1 1.68 -20.80 -6.80
CA MET A 1 1.49 -19.46 -7.39
C MET A 1 0.76 -18.63 -6.36
N ASP A 2 1.48 -17.72 -5.72
CA ASP A 2 1.09 -17.05 -4.47
C ASP A 2 0.18 -15.84 -4.72
N VAL A 3 -0.97 -15.82 -4.05
CA VAL A 3 -1.95 -14.71 -4.02
C VAL A 3 -1.32 -13.38 -3.56
N LEU A 4 -0.25 -13.45 -2.74
CA LEU A 4 0.51 -12.29 -2.27
C LEU A 4 1.27 -11.58 -3.41
N SER A 5 1.75 -12.33 -4.42
CA SER A 5 2.45 -11.74 -5.57
C SER A 5 1.53 -10.95 -6.50
N HIS A 6 0.30 -11.43 -6.72
CA HIS A 6 -0.68 -10.73 -7.55
C HIS A 6 -1.17 -9.42 -6.90
N SER A 7 -1.32 -9.43 -5.57
CA SER A 7 -1.70 -8.22 -4.82
C SER A 7 -0.58 -7.16 -4.83
N SER A 8 0.68 -7.60 -4.84
CA SER A 8 1.86 -6.73 -4.96
C SER A 8 1.93 -6.03 -6.33
N GLU A 9 1.72 -6.75 -7.42
CA GLU A 9 1.71 -6.18 -8.78
C GLU A 9 0.54 -5.18 -8.99
N ALA A 10 -0.64 -5.49 -8.46
CA ALA A 10 -1.77 -4.55 -8.47
C ALA A 10 -1.49 -3.29 -7.63
N GLY A 11 -0.82 -3.44 -6.49
CA GLY A 11 -0.38 -2.33 -5.64
C GLY A 11 0.60 -1.40 -6.34
N ILE A 12 1.59 -1.97 -7.04
CA ILE A 12 2.59 -1.21 -7.82
C ILE A 12 1.92 -0.42 -8.93
N THR A 13 0.97 -1.05 -9.64
CA THR A 13 0.22 -0.38 -10.71
C THR A 13 -0.53 0.84 -10.17
N ARG A 14 -1.17 0.73 -8.99
CA ARG A 14 -1.86 1.88 -8.36
C ARG A 14 -0.89 2.99 -7.95
N VAL A 15 0.27 2.64 -7.40
CA VAL A 15 1.32 3.62 -7.03
C VAL A 15 1.85 4.35 -8.26
N LEU A 16 2.10 3.63 -9.35
CA LEU A 16 2.51 4.21 -10.62
C LEU A 16 1.47 5.21 -11.15
N THR A 17 0.20 4.81 -11.21
CA THR A 17 -0.88 5.70 -11.67
C THR A 17 -1.01 6.95 -10.79
N GLY A 18 -0.91 6.81 -9.46
CA GLY A 18 -0.97 7.93 -8.53
C GLY A 18 0.18 8.91 -8.71
N LEU A 19 1.42 8.41 -8.76
CA LEU A 19 2.59 9.26 -8.92
C LEU A 19 2.71 9.86 -10.32
N ALA A 20 2.27 9.15 -11.36
CA ALA A 20 2.22 9.71 -12.71
C ALA A 20 1.22 10.86 -12.80
N ALA A 21 0.09 10.78 -12.09
CA ALA A 21 -0.87 11.87 -11.99
C ALA A 21 -0.35 13.05 -11.15
N GLU A 22 0.37 12.77 -10.06
CA GLU A 22 0.91 13.77 -9.14
C GLU A 22 2.12 14.54 -9.70
N PHE A 23 2.95 13.87 -10.50
CA PHE A 23 4.20 14.43 -11.01
C PHE A 23 4.24 14.61 -12.53
N GLY A 24 3.19 14.24 -13.26
CA GLY A 24 3.18 14.22 -14.74
C GLY A 24 3.29 15.59 -15.40
N ASP A 25 3.03 16.66 -14.66
CA ASP A 25 3.25 18.06 -15.06
C ASP A 25 4.72 18.51 -14.91
N ARG A 26 5.52 17.77 -14.14
CA ARG A 26 6.90 18.13 -13.79
C ARG A 26 7.95 17.11 -14.25
N LEU A 27 7.57 15.84 -14.38
CA LEU A 27 8.47 14.73 -14.70
C LEU A 27 7.88 13.84 -15.80
N PRO A 28 8.72 13.33 -16.73
CA PRO A 28 8.29 12.33 -17.69
C PRO A 28 7.82 11.05 -16.99
N GLU A 29 6.80 10.41 -17.55
CA GLU A 29 6.26 9.13 -17.05
C GLU A 29 7.35 8.06 -16.91
N SER A 30 8.29 8.00 -17.85
CA SER A 30 9.43 7.07 -17.81
C SER A 30 10.33 7.25 -16.58
N VAL A 31 10.50 8.49 -16.10
CA VAL A 31 11.26 8.81 -14.89
C VAL A 31 10.50 8.35 -13.65
N VAL A 32 9.19 8.59 -13.61
CA VAL A 32 8.31 8.14 -12.52
C VAL A 32 8.31 6.60 -12.43
N THR A 33 8.11 5.92 -13.56
CA THR A 33 8.12 4.46 -13.63
C THR A 33 9.47 3.88 -13.21
N GLY A 34 10.58 4.41 -13.71
CA GLY A 34 11.92 3.96 -13.34
C GLY A 34 12.18 4.10 -11.83
N THR A 35 11.73 5.21 -11.24
CA THR A 35 11.90 5.49 -9.81
C THR A 35 11.09 4.53 -8.94
N VAL A 36 9.81 4.26 -9.27
CA VAL A 36 8.96 3.33 -8.52
C VAL A 36 9.50 1.90 -8.59
N LEU A 37 9.96 1.46 -9.75
CA LEU A 37 10.55 0.12 -9.90
C LEU A 37 11.89 -0.01 -9.15
N GLN A 38 12.68 1.06 -9.07
CA GLN A 38 13.90 1.09 -8.27
C GLN A 38 13.57 1.03 -6.78
N ALA A 39 12.64 1.86 -6.29
CA ALA A 39 12.19 1.83 -4.90
C ALA A 39 11.64 0.45 -4.50
N ARG A 40 10.92 -0.25 -5.40
CA ARG A 40 10.50 -1.64 -5.18
C ARG A 40 11.69 -2.58 -4.97
N ARG A 41 12.71 -2.49 -5.82
CA ARG A 41 13.92 -3.33 -5.70
C ARG A 41 14.68 -3.04 -4.42
N ASP A 42 14.76 -1.77 -4.03
CA ASP A 42 15.44 -1.36 -2.81
C ASP A 42 14.71 -1.89 -1.57
N LEU A 43 13.38 -1.94 -1.59
CA LEU A 43 12.55 -2.53 -0.53
C LEU A 43 12.52 -4.07 -0.57
N GLN A 44 12.63 -4.68 -1.75
CA GLN A 44 12.77 -6.13 -1.93
C GLN A 44 14.12 -6.60 -1.36
N GLY A 45 14.12 -7.03 -0.10
CA GLY A 45 15.30 -7.49 0.64
C GLY A 45 15.66 -6.64 1.85
N GLN A 46 15.01 -5.49 2.05
CA GLN A 46 15.18 -4.62 3.24
C GLN A 46 13.99 -4.64 4.21
N ILE A 47 12.82 -5.11 3.76
CA ILE A 47 11.71 -5.37 4.68
C ILE A 47 11.94 -6.75 5.31
N ALA A 48 12.43 -6.76 6.55
CA ALA A 48 12.38 -7.97 7.37
C ALA A 48 10.93 -8.47 7.37
N PRO A 49 10.66 -9.76 7.11
CA PRO A 49 9.30 -10.33 7.11
C PRO A 49 8.50 -9.94 8.36
N GLU A 50 9.21 -9.75 9.46
CA GLU A 50 8.77 -9.29 10.78
C GLU A 50 8.08 -7.90 10.77
N SER A 51 8.37 -7.03 9.79
CA SER A 51 7.81 -5.68 9.72
C SER A 51 6.41 -5.62 9.09
N LEU A 52 6.08 -6.56 8.20
CA LEU A 52 4.77 -6.55 7.53
C LEU A 52 3.66 -6.96 8.49
N GLU A 53 3.89 -7.98 9.32
CA GLU A 53 2.91 -8.43 10.32
C GLU A 53 2.63 -7.35 11.36
N GLU A 54 3.67 -6.65 11.82
CA GLU A 54 3.51 -5.57 12.79
C GLU A 54 2.80 -4.34 12.20
N LEU A 55 3.13 -3.96 10.96
CA LEU A 55 2.44 -2.88 10.26
C LEU A 55 0.98 -3.24 9.95
N LEU A 56 0.72 -4.50 9.57
CA LEU A 56 -0.63 -5.01 9.34
C LEU A 56 -1.44 -4.99 10.63
N HIS A 57 -0.83 -5.43 11.74
CA HIS A 57 -1.47 -5.40 13.06
C HIS A 57 -1.82 -3.97 13.47
N ARG A 58 -0.87 -3.03 13.36
CA ARG A 58 -1.08 -1.61 13.70
C ARG A 58 -2.18 -0.98 12.84
N LEU A 59 -2.17 -1.24 11.53
CA LEU A 59 -3.17 -0.71 10.61
C LEU A 59 -4.57 -1.31 10.84
N ALA A 60 -4.65 -2.63 11.06
CA ALA A 60 -5.90 -3.31 11.38
C ALA A 60 -6.47 -2.81 12.70
N HIS A 61 -5.62 -2.68 13.73
CA HIS A 61 -6.03 -2.16 15.04
C HIS A 61 -6.56 -0.72 14.94
N TYR A 62 -5.87 0.16 14.21
CA TYR A 62 -6.32 1.52 13.95
C TYR A 62 -7.72 1.53 13.31
N ARG A 63 -7.91 0.79 12.22
CA ARG A 63 -9.20 0.70 11.51
C ARG A 63 -10.32 0.15 12.39
N LEU A 64 -10.05 -0.90 13.14
CA LEU A 64 -11.02 -1.51 14.05
C LEU A 64 -11.43 -0.56 15.18
N ARG A 65 -10.52 0.30 15.64
CA ARG A 65 -10.82 1.32 16.65
C ARG A 65 -11.67 2.46 16.13
N GLU A 66 -11.61 2.74 14.83
CA GLU A 66 -12.45 3.77 14.18
C GLU A 66 -13.81 3.24 13.71
N LEU A 67 -14.03 1.92 13.75
CA LEU A 67 -15.35 1.37 13.44
C LEU A 67 -16.34 1.71 14.56
N PRO A 68 -17.56 2.14 14.23
CA PRO A 68 -18.61 2.31 15.23
C PRO A 68 -18.91 0.96 15.89
N ASP A 69 -19.23 0.99 17.18
CA ASP A 69 -19.55 -0.22 17.93
C ASP A 69 -20.78 -0.88 17.30
N ALA A 70 -20.57 -2.05 16.68
CA ALA A 70 -21.62 -2.80 16.02
C ALA A 70 -22.74 -3.22 17.01
N ARG A 71 -22.49 -3.15 18.32
CA ARG A 71 -23.48 -3.44 19.37
C ARG A 71 -24.28 -2.22 19.83
N ALA A 72 -23.90 -1.00 19.42
CA ALA A 72 -24.54 0.24 19.88
C ALA A 72 -25.73 0.70 19.00
N THR A 73 -26.11 -0.06 17.97
CA THR A 73 -27.27 0.28 17.13
C THR A 73 -28.52 -0.42 17.66
N THR A 74 -29.00 0.01 18.82
CA THR A 74 -30.42 -0.14 19.17
C THR A 74 -31.02 1.27 19.19
N PRO A 75 -31.71 1.71 18.12
CA PRO A 75 -32.57 2.88 18.23
C PRO A 75 -33.76 2.52 19.12
N ALA A 76 -34.09 3.43 20.04
CA ALA A 76 -35.28 3.36 20.90
C ALA A 76 -36.57 3.45 20.09
#